data_AF-A0A1V9F2Y2-F1
#
_entry.id   AF-A0A1V9F2Y2-F1
#
_cell.length_a   1.000
_cell.length_b   1.000
_cell.length_c   1.000
_cell.angle_alpha   90.00
_cell.angle_beta   90.00
_cell.angle_gamma   90.00
#
_symmetry.space_group_name_H-M   'P 1'
#
loop_
_entity.id
_entity.type
_entity.pdbx_description
1 polymer ?
#
loop_
_entity_poly.entity_id
_entity_poly.type
_entity_poly.pdbx_seq_one_letter_code
_entity_poly.pdbx_strand_id
1 'polypeptide(L)'
;MKEKMDVELSIEVTEDHASARIRFVNTNKENIYFDQHGISYEDIDYGHCFKIIDQDDLKIDYCKIGTPGTLKPEYFITLETYDSLIVNFSLTDIYQFKKGNKHLVQYSTYNRSHLGDEEFKKIESNITEMVIK
;
A
#
# COMPACT_ATOMS: atom_id res chain seq x y z
N MET A 1 -3.21 13.17 20.45
CA MET A 1 -2.83 13.94 19.25
C MET A 1 -3.01 12.97 18.08
N LYS A 2 -3.74 13.30 17.00
CA LYS A 2 -3.89 12.37 15.87
C LYS A 2 -2.53 12.26 15.18
N GLU A 3 -1.89 11.09 15.29
CA GLU A 3 -0.73 10.75 14.46
C GLU A 3 -1.13 10.94 12.99
N LYS A 4 -0.45 11.82 12.28
CA LYS A 4 -0.61 12.00 10.84
C LYS A 4 0.59 11.38 10.13
N MET A 5 0.31 10.43 9.26
CA MET A 5 1.25 9.94 8.26
C MET A 5 0.69 10.36 6.92
N ASP A 6 1.50 11.05 6.13
CA ASP A 6 1.12 11.38 4.75
C ASP A 6 1.57 10.25 3.84
N VAL A 7 0.68 9.80 2.95
CA VAL A 7 0.96 8.71 2.01
C VAL A 7 0.65 9.17 0.60
N GLU A 8 1.66 9.08 -0.26
CA GLU A 8 1.58 9.48 -1.66
C GLU A 8 1.76 8.25 -2.55
N LEU A 9 0.84 8.06 -3.49
CA LEU A 9 0.88 7.04 -4.52
C LEU A 9 1.17 7.70 -5.87
N SER A 10 2.16 7.15 -6.56
CA SER A 10 2.45 7.43 -7.96
C SER A 10 2.51 6.11 -8.73
N ILE A 11 2.02 6.10 -9.97
CA ILE A 11 2.03 4.92 -10.83
C ILE A 11 2.79 5.24 -12.11
N GLU A 12 3.72 4.37 -12.45
CA GLU A 12 4.39 4.36 -13.75
C GLU A 12 3.81 3.23 -14.59
N VAL A 13 3.42 3.54 -15.83
CA VAL A 13 2.81 2.58 -16.76
C VAL A 13 3.63 2.53 -18.03
N THR A 14 4.03 1.33 -18.43
CA THR A 14 4.63 1.03 -19.73
C THR A 14 3.63 0.26 -20.60
N GLU A 15 4.07 -0.37 -21.68
CA GLU A 15 3.17 -1.04 -22.64
C GLU A 15 2.41 -2.24 -22.04
N ASP A 16 3.03 -2.98 -21.12
CA ASP A 16 2.46 -4.18 -20.51
C ASP A 16 2.69 -4.27 -19.00
N HIS A 17 3.35 -3.27 -18.42
CA HIS A 17 3.72 -3.25 -17.01
C HIS A 17 3.18 -2.01 -16.31
N ALA A 18 2.79 -2.15 -15.05
CA ALA A 18 2.46 -1.04 -14.17
C ALA A 18 3.14 -1.22 -12.83
N SER A 19 3.87 -0.19 -12.38
CA SER A 19 4.52 -0.16 -11.07
C SER A 19 3.93 0.96 -10.22
N ALA A 20 3.64 0.65 -8.96
CA ALA A 20 3.20 1.61 -7.96
C ALA A 20 4.39 1.97 -7.07
N ARG A 21 4.66 3.27 -6.95
CA ARG A 21 5.60 3.82 -5.98
C ARG A 21 4.82 4.54 -4.89
N ILE A 22 4.99 4.07 -3.66
CA ILE A 22 4.34 4.60 -2.47
C ILE A 22 5.39 5.30 -1.60
N ARG A 23 5.10 6.53 -1.20
CA ARG A 23 5.91 7.30 -0.26
C ARG A 23 5.13 7.53 1.02
N PHE A 24 5.65 7.03 2.12
CA PHE A 24 5.16 7.27 3.47
C PHE A 24 6.00 8.38 4.09
N VAL A 25 5.39 9.38 4.71
CA VAL A 25 6.07 10.49 5.38
C VAL A 25 5.55 10.62 6.80
N ASN A 26 6.44 10.55 7.78
CA ASN A 26 6.08 10.82 9.16
C ASN A 26 6.00 12.34 9.35
N THR A 27 4.80 12.89 9.49
CA THR A 27 4.62 14.34 9.72
C THR A 27 4.47 14.70 11.21
N ASN A 28 4.65 13.73 12.10
CA ASN A 28 4.59 13.93 13.55
C ASN A 28 5.93 14.37 14.13
N LYS A 29 5.89 14.79 15.40
CA LYS A 29 7.07 15.10 16.23
C LYS A 29 7.64 13.88 16.97
N GLU A 30 7.05 12.71 16.71
CA GLU A 30 7.35 11.45 17.36
C GLU A 30 7.53 10.38 16.29
N ASN A 31 8.29 9.33 16.62
CA ASN A 31 8.51 8.21 15.71
C ASN A 31 7.22 7.43 15.51
N ILE A 32 7.00 6.94 14.29
CA ILE A 32 5.89 6.04 13.99
C ILE A 32 6.43 4.62 13.84
N TYR A 33 5.74 3.67 14.46
CA TYR A 33 5.98 2.25 14.24
C TYR A 33 4.99 1.73 13.20
N PHE A 34 5.51 1.20 12.11
CA PHE A 34 4.72 0.73 10.99
C PHE A 34 4.88 -0.77 10.82
N ASP A 35 3.78 -1.51 10.80
CA ASP A 35 3.80 -2.95 10.51
C ASP A 35 4.27 -3.19 9.08
N GLN A 36 5.44 -3.81 8.91
CA GLN A 36 6.03 -4.08 7.61
C GLN A 36 5.13 -4.96 6.73
N HIS A 37 4.20 -5.73 7.31
CA HIS A 37 3.22 -6.50 6.52
C HIS A 37 2.20 -5.60 5.82
N GLY A 38 1.91 -4.43 6.38
CA GLY A 38 1.11 -3.41 5.70
C GLY A 38 1.81 -2.80 4.49
N ILE A 39 3.16 -2.87 4.45
CA ILE A 39 4.02 -2.37 3.36
C ILE A 39 4.42 -3.51 2.39
N SER A 40 4.25 -4.77 2.79
CA SER A 40 4.82 -5.97 2.17
C SER A 40 6.36 -6.00 2.21
N TYR A 41 6.93 -7.09 2.71
CA TYR A 41 8.37 -7.36 2.71
C TYR A 41 8.59 -8.74 2.08
N GLU A 42 9.36 -8.78 1.00
CA GLU A 42 9.88 -9.96 0.27
C GLU A 42 8.89 -11.12 0.00
N ASP A 43 8.48 -11.24 -1.27
CA ASP A 43 7.85 -12.40 -1.92
C ASP A 43 6.50 -12.91 -1.40
N ILE A 44 5.91 -12.36 -0.34
CA ILE A 44 4.60 -12.82 0.13
C ILE A 44 3.74 -11.63 0.53
N ASP A 45 2.71 -11.42 -0.27
CA ASP A 45 1.81 -10.28 -0.25
C ASP A 45 0.67 -10.58 0.74
N TYR A 46 0.81 -10.07 1.96
CA TYR A 46 -0.16 -10.22 3.05
C TYR A 46 -1.08 -9.00 3.11
N GLY A 47 -1.96 -8.87 2.13
CA GLY A 47 -3.08 -7.93 2.21
C GLY A 47 -3.37 -7.23 0.90
N HIS A 48 -4.66 -7.11 0.58
CA HIS A 48 -5.14 -6.29 -0.54
C HIS A 48 -4.91 -4.80 -0.22
N CYS A 49 -3.66 -4.35 -0.27
CA CYS A 49 -3.28 -2.99 0.07
C CYS A 49 -3.65 -1.99 -1.03
N PHE A 50 -4.14 -2.44 -2.18
CA PHE A 50 -4.68 -1.58 -3.23
C PHE A 50 -6.19 -1.76 -3.40
N LYS A 51 -6.89 -0.63 -3.46
CA LYS A 51 -8.24 -0.55 -4.02
C LYS A 51 -8.10 -0.16 -5.48
N ILE A 52 -8.56 -1.05 -6.34
CA ILE A 52 -8.52 -0.86 -7.79
C ILE A 52 -9.93 -1.04 -8.33
N ILE A 53 -10.42 -0.02 -9.01
CA ILE A 53 -11.73 0.01 -9.64
C ILE A 53 -11.52 0.29 -11.13
N ASP A 54 -12.13 -0.50 -12.00
CA ASP A 54 -12.10 -0.25 -13.45
C ASP A 54 -13.14 0.79 -13.87
N GLN A 55 -13.15 1.12 -15.17
CA GLN A 55 -14.08 2.10 -15.74
C GLN A 55 -15.57 1.72 -15.64
N ASP A 56 -15.87 0.44 -15.38
CA ASP A 56 -17.22 -0.11 -15.24
C ASP A 56 -17.63 -0.21 -13.76
N ASP A 57 -16.88 0.45 -12.87
CA ASP A 57 -17.01 0.40 -11.41
C ASP A 57 -16.81 -1.00 -10.80
N LEU A 58 -16.13 -1.90 -11.53
CA LEU A 58 -15.82 -3.25 -11.04
C LEU A 58 -14.49 -3.25 -10.30
N LYS A 59 -14.48 -3.91 -9.13
CA LYS A 59 -13.26 -4.15 -8.37
C LYS A 59 -12.38 -5.15 -9.13
N ILE A 60 -11.11 -4.82 -9.33
CA ILE A 60 -10.16 -5.74 -9.97
C ILE A 60 -9.76 -6.86 -9.02
N ASP A 61 -9.73 -8.07 -9.56
CA ASP A 61 -9.34 -9.28 -8.84
C ASP A 61 -7.84 -9.29 -8.51
N TYR A 62 -7.55 -9.75 -7.31
CA TYR A 62 -6.21 -9.96 -6.80
C TYR A 62 -5.74 -11.38 -7.15
N CYS A 63 -4.57 -11.50 -7.76
CA CYS A 63 -4.11 -12.74 -8.38
C CYS A 63 -3.20 -13.60 -7.48
N LYS A 64 -2.73 -13.08 -6.33
CA LYS A 64 -1.86 -13.84 -5.42
C LYS A 64 -2.66 -14.47 -4.27
N ILE A 65 -2.10 -15.51 -3.64
CA ILE A 65 -2.66 -16.10 -2.42
C ILE A 65 -1.89 -15.52 -1.24
N GLY A 66 -2.56 -14.73 -0.40
CA GLY A 66 -1.99 -14.31 0.87
C GLY A 66 -1.79 -15.53 1.77
N THR A 67 -0.60 -15.71 2.32
CA THR A 67 -0.40 -16.74 3.35
C THR A 67 -0.93 -16.19 4.69
N PRO A 68 -1.16 -16.99 5.74
CA PRO A 68 -1.38 -16.45 7.10
C PRO A 68 -0.07 -16.39 7.90
N GLY A 69 0.17 -15.28 8.62
CA GLY A 69 1.42 -15.02 9.35
C GLY A 69 1.17 -14.43 10.74
N THR A 70 2.02 -14.78 11.70
CA THR A 70 1.98 -14.25 13.08
C THR A 70 2.80 -12.97 13.18
N LEU A 71 2.23 -11.92 13.75
CA LEU A 71 2.92 -10.65 13.97
C LEU A 71 4.00 -10.79 15.05
N LYS A 72 5.21 -10.31 14.79
CA LYS A 72 6.30 -10.23 15.76
C LYS A 72 6.82 -8.79 15.84
N PRO A 73 7.40 -8.37 16.97
CA PRO A 73 7.96 -7.01 17.13
C PRO A 73 9.06 -6.66 16.12
N GLU A 74 9.84 -7.64 15.68
CA GLU A 74 10.86 -7.47 14.63
C GLU A 74 10.28 -7.08 13.25
N TYR A 75 8.96 -7.11 13.11
CA TYR A 75 8.24 -6.80 11.88
C TYR A 75 7.71 -5.36 11.83
N PHE A 76 8.20 -4.49 12.71
CA PHE A 76 7.85 -3.07 12.70
C PHE A 76 9.02 -2.22 12.20
N ILE A 77 8.76 -1.45 11.15
CA ILE A 77 9.67 -0.41 10.68
C ILE A 77 9.44 0.84 11.54
N THR A 78 10.53 1.39 12.08
CA THR A 78 10.49 2.68 12.75
C THR A 78 10.70 3.76 11.70
N LEU A 79 9.70 4.61 11.47
CA LEU A 79 9.82 5.80 10.65
C LEU A 79 10.13 6.98 11.57
N GLU A 80 11.34 7.50 11.49
CA GLU A 80 11.79 8.60 12.34
C GLU A 80 10.98 9.88 12.08
N THR A 81 11.04 10.80 13.04
CA THR A 81 10.38 12.11 12.98
C THR A 81 10.78 12.87 11.71
N TYR A 82 9.79 13.24 10.88
CA TYR A 82 9.98 13.92 9.58
C TYR A 82 10.71 13.12 8.49
N ASP A 83 10.92 11.82 8.70
CA ASP A 83 11.52 10.95 7.70
C ASP A 83 10.49 10.40 6.69
N SER A 84 10.98 9.83 5.59
CA SER A 84 10.14 9.19 4.58
C SER A 84 10.67 7.83 4.12
N LEU A 85 9.74 6.89 3.94
CA LEU A 85 10.00 5.57 3.38
C LEU A 85 9.37 5.47 1.99
N ILE A 86 10.09 4.87 1.04
CA ILE A 86 9.60 4.64 -0.32
C ILE A 86 9.59 3.15 -0.61
N VAL A 87 8.47 2.65 -1.10
CA VAL A 87 8.28 1.25 -1.49
C VAL A 87 7.70 1.17 -2.89
N ASN A 88 8.14 0.18 -3.66
CA ASN A 88 7.70 -0.05 -5.03
C ASN A 88 7.02 -1.43 -5.14
N PHE A 89 5.93 -1.49 -5.89
CA PHE A 89 5.18 -2.72 -6.18
C PHE A 89 4.99 -2.86 -7.68
N SER A 90 5.13 -4.08 -8.19
CA SER A 90 4.66 -4.42 -9.53
C SER A 90 3.16 -4.73 -9.45
N LEU A 91 2.32 -3.82 -9.93
CA LEU A 91 0.86 -4.02 -9.92
C LEU A 91 0.46 -5.15 -10.86
N THR A 92 1.11 -5.26 -12.01
CA THR A 92 0.82 -6.30 -13.03
C THR A 92 1.18 -7.71 -12.57
N ASP A 93 2.07 -7.87 -11.60
CA ASP A 93 2.36 -9.19 -11.00
C ASP A 93 1.31 -9.59 -9.95
N ILE A 94 0.52 -8.63 -9.47
CA ILE A 94 -0.41 -8.80 -8.35
C ILE A 94 -1.87 -8.78 -8.82
N TYR A 95 -2.19 -8.02 -9.86
CA TYR A 95 -3.55 -7.78 -10.35
C TYR A 95 -3.62 -8.00 -11.87
N GLN A 96 -4.77 -8.49 -12.33
CA GLN A 96 -5.03 -8.67 -13.74
C GLN A 96 -5.81 -7.46 -14.30
N PHE A 97 -5.15 -6.70 -15.18
CA PHE A 97 -5.74 -5.53 -15.81
C PHE A 97 -6.21 -5.84 -17.23
N LYS A 98 -7.33 -5.23 -17.64
CA LYS A 98 -7.74 -5.19 -19.04
C LYS A 98 -7.02 -4.05 -19.75
N LYS A 99 -6.25 -4.36 -20.79
CA LYS A 99 -5.60 -3.36 -21.65
C LYS A 99 -6.64 -2.40 -22.25
N GLY A 100 -6.28 -1.14 -22.37
CA GLY A 100 -7.13 -0.05 -22.87
C GLY A 100 -8.14 0.49 -21.84
N ASN A 101 -8.41 -0.22 -20.74
CA ASN A 101 -9.32 0.25 -19.71
C ASN A 101 -8.64 1.24 -18.77
N LYS A 102 -9.41 2.24 -18.35
CA LYS A 102 -9.04 3.13 -17.25
C LYS A 102 -9.30 2.45 -15.91
N HIS A 103 -8.37 2.63 -14.98
CA HIS A 103 -8.46 2.13 -13.62
C HIS A 103 -8.16 3.25 -12.62
N LEU A 104 -8.93 3.33 -11.56
CA LEU A 104 -8.67 4.15 -10.38
C LEU A 104 -7.95 3.30 -9.34
N VAL A 105 -6.81 3.77 -8.86
CA VAL A 105 -5.95 3.04 -7.94
C VAL A 105 -5.71 3.88 -6.70
N GLN A 106 -5.86 3.25 -5.54
CA GLN A 106 -5.56 3.84 -4.24
C GLN A 106 -4.86 2.81 -3.36
N TYR A 107 -3.78 3.20 -2.70
CA TYR A 107 -3.24 2.41 -1.61
C TYR A 107 -4.10 2.63 -0.35
N SER A 108 -4.51 1.55 0.30
CA SER A 108 -5.35 1.55 1.49
C SER A 108 -5.01 0.35 2.35
N THR A 109 -4.34 0.57 3.47
CA THR A 109 -4.01 -0.47 4.45
C THR A 109 -4.50 -0.10 5.86
N TYR A 110 -4.36 -1.04 6.79
CA TYR A 110 -4.55 -0.80 8.21
C TYR A 110 -3.22 -1.02 8.93
N ASN A 111 -2.66 0.02 9.53
CA ASN A 111 -1.49 -0.12 10.37
C ASN A 111 -1.88 -0.72 11.72
N ARG A 112 -1.18 -1.77 12.13
CA ARG A 112 -1.34 -2.41 13.44
C ARG A 112 -0.55 -1.62 14.47
N SER A 113 -1.09 -1.48 15.68
CA SER A 113 -0.34 -0.87 16.76
C SER A 113 0.75 -1.83 17.26
N HIS A 114 1.95 -1.29 17.45
CA HIS A 114 3.07 -2.00 18.09
C HIS A 114 2.77 -2.38 19.55
N LEU A 115 1.83 -1.68 20.22
CA LEU A 115 1.58 -1.82 21.65
C LEU A 115 0.28 -2.59 22.00
N GLY A 116 -0.36 -3.24 21.02
CA GLY A 116 -1.45 -4.20 21.26
C GLY A 116 -2.82 -3.62 21.66
N ASP A 117 -2.88 -2.38 22.14
CA ASP A 117 -4.10 -1.78 22.72
C ASP A 117 -4.77 -0.68 21.86
N GLU A 118 -4.24 -0.32 20.69
CA GLU A 118 -4.89 0.67 19.81
C GLU A 118 -5.65 0.04 18.65
N GLU A 119 -6.80 0.64 18.31
CA GLU A 119 -7.59 0.35 17.12
C GLU A 119 -6.74 0.44 15.84
N PHE A 120 -6.97 -0.48 14.90
CA PHE A 120 -6.35 -0.47 13.57
C PHE A 120 -6.55 0.90 12.90
N LYS A 121 -5.45 1.60 12.63
CA LYS A 121 -5.51 2.91 11.97
C LYS A 121 -5.45 2.71 10.46
N LYS A 122 -6.50 3.13 9.77
CA LYS A 122 -6.55 3.11 8.31
C LYS A 122 -5.61 4.16 7.73
N ILE A 123 -4.80 3.75 6.76
CA ILE A 123 -3.84 4.59 6.05
C ILE A 123 -4.17 4.54 4.58
N GLU A 124 -4.37 5.70 3.96
CA GLU A 124 -4.77 5.82 2.56
C GLU A 124 -3.91 6.83 1.82
N SER A 125 -3.59 6.53 0.57
CA SER A 125 -2.97 7.48 -0.36
C SER A 125 -4.00 8.34 -1.08
N ASN A 126 -3.51 9.26 -1.91
CA ASN A 126 -4.28 9.80 -3.03
C ASN A 126 -4.77 8.68 -3.96
N ILE A 127 -5.86 8.97 -4.68
CA ILE A 127 -6.33 8.17 -5.81
C ILE A 127 -5.59 8.64 -7.05
N THR A 128 -5.11 7.72 -7.88
CA THR A 128 -4.52 8.01 -9.18
C THR A 128 -5.18 7.18 -10.27
N GLU A 129 -5.19 7.72 -11.48
CA GLU A 129 -5.73 7.04 -12.65
C GLU A 129 -4.60 6.36 -13.43
N MET A 130 -4.88 5.20 -14.02
CA MET A 130 -3.95 4.54 -14.93
C MET A 130 -4.67 3.83 -16.08
N VAL A 131 -3.98 3.69 -17.22
CA VAL A 131 -4.43 2.95 -18.40
C VAL A 131 -3.26 2.12 -18.91
N ILE A 132 -3.37 0.79 -18.83
CA ILE A 132 -2.38 -0.11 -19.44
C ILE A 132 -2.67 -0.19 -20.94
N LYS A 133 -1.63 -0.01 -21.77
CA LYS A 133 -1.78 0.09 -23.22
C LYS A 133 -1.88 -1.28 -23.91
#